data_AF-A0A7S2V129-F1
#
_entry.id   AF-A0A7S2V129-F1
#
_cell.length_a   1.000
_cell.length_b   1.000
_cell.length_c   1.000
_cell.angle_alpha   90.00
_cell.angle_beta   90.00
_cell.angle_gamma   90.00
#
_symmetry.space_group_name_H-M   'P 1'
#
loop_
_entity.id
_entity.type
_entity.pdbx_description
1 polymer ?
#
loop_
_entity_poly.entity_id
_entity_poly.type
_entity_poly.pdbx_seq_one_letter_code
_entity_poly.pdbx_strand_id
1 'polypeptide(L)'
;NMEDKHREAELSDAEKSARVLSSLTGQSEEHLRRPPDPPDIEGALSKLKSKSLMGSSWTKRYFIVKKERRTLEYFNTKSASQIRNAQPKGSTPLDSITAVNKYDALSFHLESTGRSYLLKAESKMMAKLWVDAFTDFLREKQDYDRWAATYRAVHGHSPRYEDEDEEGEDAQAKFEGKDEGEEGEGDFDEN
;
A
#
# COMPACT_ATOMS: atom_id res chain seq x y z
N ASN A 1 20.92 -39.67 29.31
CA ASN A 1 20.14 -38.72 28.48
C ASN A 1 20.24 -39.08 27.02
N MET A 2 19.37 -39.99 26.59
CA MET A 2 19.23 -40.47 25.21
C MET A 2 17.83 -40.15 24.66
N GLU A 3 17.20 -39.09 25.17
CA GLU A 3 15.81 -38.75 24.84
C GLU A 3 15.68 -37.57 23.88
N ASP A 4 16.77 -36.86 23.55
CA ASP A 4 16.74 -35.74 22.61
C ASP A 4 16.95 -36.13 21.14
N LYS A 5 17.10 -37.42 20.81
CA LYS A 5 17.38 -37.88 19.43
C LYS A 5 16.15 -38.32 18.61
N HIS A 6 14.95 -38.26 19.18
CA HIS A 6 13.75 -38.82 18.54
C HIS A 6 12.68 -37.80 18.13
N ARG A 7 13.02 -36.50 18.09
CA ARG A 7 12.08 -35.43 17.71
C ARG A 7 12.40 -34.75 16.38
N GLU A 8 13.17 -35.39 15.50
CA GLU A 8 13.42 -34.94 14.12
C GLU A 8 12.65 -35.72 13.04
N ALA A 9 11.97 -36.81 13.42
CA ALA A 9 11.20 -37.61 12.48
C ALA A 9 9.72 -37.34 12.71
N GLU A 10 9.16 -36.38 11.95
CA GLU A 10 7.76 -36.27 11.48
C GLU A 10 7.51 -34.86 10.89
N LEU A 11 8.51 -34.24 10.26
CA LEU A 11 8.22 -33.12 9.36
C LEU A 11 7.71 -33.71 8.05
N SER A 12 6.54 -33.27 7.63
CA SER A 12 5.92 -33.62 6.36
C SER A 12 6.91 -33.36 5.22
N ASP A 13 6.88 -34.17 4.15
CA ASP A 13 7.72 -33.93 2.96
C ASP A 13 7.48 -32.52 2.37
N ALA A 14 6.33 -31.91 2.65
CA ALA A 14 6.04 -30.50 2.33
C ALA A 14 6.89 -29.52 3.15
N GLU A 15 7.09 -29.76 4.44
CA GLU A 15 7.91 -28.91 5.32
C GLU A 15 9.41 -29.08 5.02
N LYS A 16 9.83 -30.29 4.67
CA LYS A 16 11.20 -30.54 4.19
C LYS A 16 11.44 -29.84 2.86
N SER A 17 10.47 -29.87 1.94
CA SER A 17 10.54 -29.17 0.66
C SER A 17 10.58 -27.65 0.83
N ALA A 18 9.81 -27.10 1.78
CA ALA A 18 9.85 -25.69 2.12
C ALA A 18 11.21 -25.26 2.69
N ARG A 19 11.83 -26.08 3.55
CA ARG A 19 13.18 -25.83 4.10
C ARG A 19 14.29 -25.92 3.05
N VAL A 20 14.16 -26.82 2.07
CA VAL A 20 15.14 -26.93 0.98
C VAL A 20 15.05 -25.71 0.06
N LEU A 21 13.85 -25.22 -0.24
CA LEU A 21 13.65 -24.02 -1.04
C LEU A 21 14.11 -22.75 -0.33
N SER A 22 13.95 -22.65 1.00
CA SER A 22 14.44 -21.50 1.78
C SER A 22 15.96 -21.44 1.92
N SER A 23 16.64 -22.59 1.93
CA SER A 23 18.11 -22.64 1.99
C SER A 23 18.81 -22.11 0.72
N LEU A 24 18.09 -22.07 -0.42
CA LEU A 24 18.67 -21.72 -1.72
C LEU A 24 18.72 -20.20 -1.99
N THR A 25 17.95 -19.39 -1.27
CA THR A 25 17.77 -17.95 -1.62
C THR A 25 18.68 -17.00 -0.85
N GLY A 26 19.34 -17.42 0.23
CA GLY A 26 20.40 -16.66 0.92
C GLY A 26 20.03 -15.25 1.42
N GLN A 27 18.77 -14.84 1.29
CA GLN A 27 18.21 -13.59 1.79
C GLN A 27 17.41 -13.89 3.05
N SER A 28 17.56 -13.07 4.08
CA SER A 28 16.83 -13.21 5.35
C SER A 28 15.31 -13.30 5.07
N GLU A 29 14.70 -14.45 5.40
CA GLU A 29 13.29 -14.77 5.14
C GLU A 29 12.30 -13.71 5.67
N GLU A 30 12.69 -12.88 6.63
CA GLU A 30 11.80 -11.89 7.26
C GLU A 30 11.20 -10.88 6.28
N HIS A 31 11.97 -10.40 5.29
CA HIS A 31 11.45 -9.42 4.32
C HIS A 31 10.40 -9.99 3.36
N LEU A 32 10.33 -11.32 3.21
CA LEU A 32 9.32 -11.98 2.37
C LEU A 32 8.02 -12.27 3.14
N ARG A 33 8.01 -12.13 4.47
CA ARG A 33 6.83 -12.43 5.31
C ARG A 33 5.83 -11.28 5.40
N ARG A 34 6.20 -10.09 4.91
CA ARG A 34 5.35 -8.89 4.90
C ARG A 34 5.14 -8.44 3.46
N PRO A 35 3.99 -7.82 3.12
CA PRO A 35 3.80 -7.20 1.82
C PRO A 35 4.88 -6.14 1.59
N PRO A 36 5.29 -5.89 0.34
CA PRO A 36 6.25 -4.84 0.05
C PRO A 36 5.73 -3.49 0.53
N ASP A 37 6.65 -2.69 1.06
CA ASP A 37 6.36 -1.33 1.47
C ASP A 37 5.99 -0.48 0.25
N PRO A 38 4.96 0.37 0.33
CA PRO A 38 4.65 1.28 -0.74
C PRO A 38 5.83 2.24 -0.99
N PRO A 39 6.22 2.47 -2.26
CA PRO A 39 7.34 3.34 -2.57
C PRO A 39 7.07 4.76 -2.07
N ASP A 40 8.04 5.37 -1.40
CA ASP A 40 7.95 6.75 -0.93
C ASP A 40 8.28 7.73 -2.05
N ILE A 41 7.29 7.97 -2.91
CA ILE A 41 7.49 8.81 -4.09
C ILE A 41 6.29 9.71 -4.36
N GLU A 42 6.62 10.95 -4.67
CA GLU A 42 5.68 11.97 -5.10
C GLU A 42 6.33 12.92 -6.12
N GLY A 43 5.50 13.61 -6.90
CA GLY A 43 6.01 14.56 -7.86
C GLY A 43 5.02 14.94 -8.94
N ALA A 44 5.39 15.99 -9.68
CA ALA A 44 4.60 16.47 -10.80
C ALA A 44 4.91 15.66 -12.06
N LEU A 45 3.88 15.03 -12.61
CA LEU A 45 3.96 14.32 -13.88
C LEU A 45 2.88 14.82 -14.83
N SER A 46 3.19 14.80 -16.12
CA SER A 46 2.19 15.01 -17.16
C SER A 46 1.56 13.67 -17.51
N LYS A 47 0.25 13.57 -17.39
CA LYS A 47 -0.53 12.40 -17.79
C LYS A 47 -1.16 12.65 -19.15
N LEU A 48 -1.06 11.69 -20.07
CA LEU A 48 -1.78 11.76 -21.34
C LEU A 48 -3.27 11.50 -21.11
N LYS A 49 -4.13 12.37 -21.63
CA LYS A 49 -5.58 12.14 -21.61
C LYS A 49 -5.92 11.03 -22.59
N SER A 50 -6.43 9.90 -22.09
CA SER A 50 -6.93 8.82 -22.95
C SER A 50 -8.16 9.31 -23.73
N LYS A 51 -8.08 9.26 -25.06
CA LYS A 51 -9.16 9.54 -26.03
C LYS A 51 -9.86 10.89 -25.85
N SER A 52 -9.29 11.96 -26.41
CA SER A 52 -10.11 13.10 -26.86
C SER A 52 -10.26 13.01 -28.38
N LEU A 53 -11.49 13.20 -28.88
CA LEU A 53 -11.82 13.33 -30.30
C LEU A 53 -11.00 14.45 -31.02
N MET A 54 -10.28 15.29 -30.27
CA MET A 54 -9.45 16.40 -30.76
C MET A 54 -7.93 16.21 -30.52
N GLY A 55 -7.47 14.98 -30.24
CA GLY A 55 -6.04 14.66 -30.12
C GLY A 55 -5.54 14.41 -28.70
N SER A 56 -4.34 13.86 -28.60
CA SER A 56 -3.70 13.48 -27.34
C SER A 56 -3.13 14.72 -26.63
N SER A 57 -3.78 15.15 -25.54
CA SER A 57 -3.32 16.27 -24.71
C SER A 57 -2.66 15.79 -23.42
N TRP A 58 -1.48 16.34 -23.11
CA TRP A 58 -0.77 16.12 -21.87
C TRP A 58 -1.28 17.06 -20.79
N THR A 59 -1.62 16.53 -19.63
CA THR A 59 -2.10 17.33 -18.50
C THR A 59 -1.24 17.11 -17.27
N LYS A 60 -0.69 18.20 -16.73
CA LYS A 60 0.12 18.17 -15.50
C LYS A 60 -0.74 17.86 -14.28
N ARG A 61 -0.30 16.90 -13.47
CA ARG A 61 -0.91 16.49 -12.20
C ARG A 61 0.19 16.23 -11.18
N TYR A 62 -0.16 16.35 -9.90
CA TYR A 62 0.72 15.94 -8.82
C TYR A 62 0.36 14.51 -8.42
N PHE A 63 1.31 13.59 -8.54
CA PHE A 63 1.16 12.19 -8.16
C PHE A 63 1.82 11.95 -6.82
N ILE A 64 1.23 11.10 -6.00
CA ILE A 64 1.75 10.71 -4.69
C ILE A 64 1.31 9.27 -4.38
N VAL A 65 2.22 8.51 -3.79
CA VAL A 65 1.89 7.22 -3.19
C VAL A 65 1.50 7.44 -1.74
N LYS A 66 0.27 7.05 -1.37
CA LYS A 66 -0.23 7.07 0.01
C LYS A 66 0.04 5.72 0.65
N LYS A 67 0.97 5.70 1.62
CA LYS A 67 1.41 4.49 2.31
C LYS A 67 0.27 3.83 3.08
N GLU A 68 -0.49 4.65 3.81
CA GLU A 68 -1.57 4.21 4.70
C GLU A 68 -2.71 3.54 3.94
N ARG A 69 -3.00 4.03 2.73
CA ARG A 69 -4.06 3.49 1.86
C ARG A 69 -3.55 2.51 0.82
N ARG A 70 -2.22 2.36 0.70
CA ARG A 70 -1.55 1.63 -0.38
C ARG A 70 -2.11 2.00 -1.76
N THR A 71 -2.22 3.29 -2.06
CA THR A 71 -2.76 3.82 -3.32
C THR A 71 -1.82 4.81 -4.01
N LEU A 72 -1.78 4.76 -5.34
CA LEU A 72 -1.27 5.85 -6.17
C LEU A 72 -2.41 6.84 -6.44
N GLU A 73 -2.25 8.06 -5.96
CA GLU A 73 -3.23 9.13 -6.10
C GLU A 73 -2.68 10.29 -6.93
N TYR A 74 -3.57 11.02 -7.61
CA TYR A 74 -3.18 12.26 -8.27
C TYR A 74 -4.16 13.41 -8.08
N PHE A 75 -3.60 14.62 -8.07
CA PHE A 75 -4.28 15.88 -7.75
C PHE A 75 -4.03 16.94 -8.83
N ASN A 76 -4.90 17.95 -8.86
CA ASN A 76 -4.74 19.10 -9.77
C ASN A 76 -3.67 20.10 -9.29
N THR A 77 -3.36 20.11 -8.00
CA THR A 77 -2.47 21.08 -7.34
C THR A 77 -1.32 20.36 -6.64
N LYS A 78 -0.19 21.05 -6.48
CA LYS A 78 1.00 20.56 -5.75
C LYS A 78 1.00 20.97 -4.27
N SER A 79 0.10 21.85 -3.84
CA SER A 79 0.18 22.39 -2.48
C SER A 79 -0.11 21.31 -1.45
N ALA A 80 0.88 20.98 -0.61
CA ALA A 80 0.76 19.96 0.43
C ALA A 80 -0.41 20.24 1.40
N SER A 81 -0.65 21.51 1.72
CA SER A 81 -1.79 21.92 2.54
C SER A 81 -3.13 21.66 1.85
N GLN A 82 -3.18 21.80 0.52
CA GLN A 82 -4.38 21.47 -0.25
C GLN A 82 -4.53 19.96 -0.45
N ILE A 83 -3.43 19.21 -0.64
CA ILE A 83 -3.46 17.75 -0.87
C ILE A 83 -3.97 17.03 0.38
N ARG A 84 -3.61 17.46 1.59
CA ARG A 84 -4.07 16.83 2.84
C ARG A 84 -5.60 16.76 2.96
N ASN A 85 -6.30 17.78 2.47
CA ASN A 85 -7.75 17.90 2.58
C ASN A 85 -8.48 17.75 1.24
N ALA A 86 -7.77 17.54 0.13
CA ALA A 86 -8.37 17.44 -1.19
C ALA A 86 -8.77 16.00 -1.52
N GLN A 87 -9.88 15.86 -2.23
CA GLN A 87 -10.24 14.59 -2.85
C GLN A 87 -9.34 14.32 -4.06
N PRO A 88 -8.73 13.12 -4.17
CA PRO A 88 -7.92 12.76 -5.33
C PRO A 88 -8.77 12.74 -6.60
N LYS A 89 -8.20 13.21 -7.72
CA LYS A 89 -8.84 13.15 -9.04
C LYS A 89 -8.78 11.76 -9.66
N GLY A 90 -7.92 10.92 -9.15
CA GLY A 90 -7.91 9.50 -9.39
C GLY A 90 -7.08 8.80 -8.34
N SER A 91 -7.49 7.59 -8.02
CA SER A 91 -6.81 6.68 -7.12
C SER A 91 -6.72 5.32 -7.79
N THR A 92 -5.55 4.69 -7.67
CA THR A 92 -5.27 3.34 -8.16
C THR A 92 -4.62 2.55 -7.03
N PRO A 93 -5.22 1.43 -6.58
CA PRO A 93 -4.59 0.55 -5.61
C PRO A 93 -3.23 0.05 -6.10
N LEU A 94 -2.21 0.05 -5.25
CA LEU A 94 -0.87 -0.40 -5.65
C LEU A 94 -0.87 -1.87 -6.04
N ASP A 95 -1.68 -2.70 -5.38
CA ASP A 95 -1.78 -4.13 -5.70
C ASP A 95 -2.38 -4.39 -7.08
N SER A 96 -3.08 -3.40 -7.65
CA SER A 96 -3.63 -3.49 -9.01
C SER A 96 -2.62 -3.16 -10.10
N ILE A 97 -1.46 -2.59 -9.75
CA ILE A 97 -0.40 -2.25 -10.70
C ILE A 97 0.29 -3.54 -11.13
N THR A 98 0.36 -3.75 -12.44
CA THR A 98 0.89 -4.99 -13.02
C THR A 98 2.23 -4.79 -13.71
N ALA A 99 2.50 -3.60 -14.23
CA ALA A 99 3.74 -3.32 -14.93
C ALA A 99 4.08 -1.82 -14.95
N VAL A 100 5.38 -1.54 -15.04
CA VAL A 100 5.93 -0.22 -15.38
C VAL A 100 6.86 -0.36 -16.58
N ASN A 101 6.53 0.32 -17.68
CA ASN A 101 7.24 0.20 -18.95
C ASN A 101 7.83 1.55 -19.36
N LYS A 102 9.16 1.65 -19.47
CA LYS A 102 9.80 2.87 -19.96
C LYS A 102 9.62 2.99 -21.48
N TYR A 103 9.04 4.09 -21.94
CA TYR A 103 8.87 4.36 -23.38
C TYR A 103 9.98 5.24 -23.95
N ASP A 104 10.42 6.25 -23.19
CA ASP A 104 11.43 7.22 -23.62
C ASP A 104 12.25 7.68 -22.40
N ALA A 105 13.22 8.57 -22.58
CA ALA A 105 14.02 9.16 -21.53
C ALA A 105 13.19 9.95 -20.50
N LEU A 106 11.99 10.44 -20.88
CA LEU A 106 11.10 11.22 -20.02
C LEU A 106 9.74 10.56 -19.78
N SER A 107 9.37 9.55 -20.56
CA SER A 107 8.01 9.01 -20.58
C SER A 107 7.98 7.53 -20.24
N PHE A 108 6.97 7.11 -19.48
CA PHE A 108 6.77 5.74 -19.05
C PHE A 108 5.28 5.40 -18.96
N HIS A 109 4.96 4.12 -19.12
CA HIS A 109 3.65 3.54 -18.92
C HIS A 109 3.57 2.96 -17.51
N LEU A 110 2.47 3.22 -16.83
CA LEU A 110 2.09 2.48 -15.64
C LEU A 110 0.79 1.73 -15.93
N GLU A 111 0.85 0.42 -15.87
CA GLU A 111 -0.27 -0.46 -16.17
C GLU A 111 -0.87 -0.98 -14.87
N SER A 112 -2.20 -0.95 -14.79
CA SER A 112 -2.97 -1.59 -13.74
C SER A 112 -4.15 -2.33 -14.34
N THR A 113 -4.73 -3.26 -13.58
CA THR A 113 -5.84 -4.11 -14.04
C THR A 113 -7.06 -3.31 -14.53
N GLY A 114 -7.31 -2.12 -13.96
CA GLY A 114 -8.46 -1.28 -14.32
C GLY A 114 -8.13 -0.01 -15.10
N ARG A 115 -6.87 0.44 -15.12
CA ARG A 115 -6.44 1.72 -15.73
C ARG A 115 -5.01 1.64 -16.21
N SER A 116 -4.68 2.41 -17.23
CA SER A 116 -3.29 2.63 -17.59
C SER A 116 -2.97 4.12 -17.69
N TYR A 117 -1.74 4.46 -17.36
CA TYR A 117 -1.26 5.83 -17.33
C TYR A 117 -0.02 5.96 -18.21
N LEU A 118 -0.13 6.72 -19.29
CA LEU A 118 1.05 7.22 -19.97
C LEU A 118 1.48 8.52 -19.29
N LEU A 119 2.63 8.47 -18.63
CA LEU A 119 3.17 9.52 -17.79
C LEU A 119 4.46 10.08 -18.38
N LYS A 120 4.68 11.37 -18.18
CA LYS A 120 5.88 12.09 -18.61
C LYS A 120 6.40 12.98 -17.49
N ALA A 121 7.67 12.81 -17.14
CA ALA A 121 8.35 13.61 -16.13
C ALA A 121 8.97 14.89 -16.73
N GLU A 122 9.30 15.85 -15.86
CA GLU A 122 9.99 17.09 -16.24
C GLU A 122 11.49 16.85 -16.52
N SER A 123 12.08 15.81 -15.94
CA SER A 123 13.49 15.47 -16.11
C SER A 123 13.71 13.96 -16.23
N LYS A 124 14.85 13.58 -16.85
CA LYS A 124 15.24 12.17 -16.99
C LYS A 124 15.45 11.50 -15.64
N MET A 125 15.97 12.25 -14.67
CA MET A 125 16.18 11.78 -13.30
C MET A 125 14.84 11.48 -12.63
N MET A 126 13.85 12.36 -12.76
CA MET A 126 12.50 12.11 -12.22
C MET A 126 11.85 10.90 -12.89
N ALA A 127 11.91 10.77 -14.22
CA ALA A 127 11.39 9.59 -14.91
C ALA A 127 12.06 8.30 -14.39
N LYS A 128 13.38 8.33 -14.19
CA LYS A 128 14.14 7.20 -13.65
C LYS A 128 13.69 6.85 -12.23
N LEU A 129 13.58 7.82 -11.32
CA LEU A 129 13.13 7.58 -9.94
C LEU A 129 11.75 6.90 -9.89
N TRP A 130 10.81 7.37 -10.71
CA TRP A 130 9.48 6.76 -10.79
C TRP A 130 9.51 5.33 -11.35
N VAL A 131 10.28 5.09 -12.41
CA VAL A 131 10.40 3.75 -13.01
C VAL A 131 11.10 2.80 -12.04
N ASP A 132 12.22 3.20 -11.44
CA ASP A 132 12.98 2.37 -10.49
C ASP A 132 12.10 2.02 -9.27
N ALA A 133 11.45 3.00 -8.66
CA ALA A 133 10.59 2.79 -7.47
C ALA A 133 9.47 1.78 -7.73
N PHE A 134 8.77 1.86 -8.87
CA PHE A 134 7.74 0.87 -9.22
C PHE A 134 8.33 -0.47 -9.68
N THR A 135 9.52 -0.48 -10.29
CA THR A 135 10.18 -1.73 -10.69
C THR A 135 10.59 -2.53 -9.46
N ASP A 136 11.19 -1.86 -8.47
CA ASP A 136 11.59 -2.48 -7.20
C ASP A 136 10.37 -2.98 -6.43
N PHE A 137 9.32 -2.14 -6.29
CA PHE A 137 8.07 -2.54 -5.66
C PHE A 137 7.42 -3.77 -6.33
N LEU A 138 7.38 -3.81 -7.66
CA LEU A 138 6.79 -4.94 -8.40
C LEU A 138 7.62 -6.22 -8.27
N ARG A 139 8.95 -6.10 -8.20
CA ARG A 139 9.84 -7.24 -7.94
C ARG A 139 9.55 -7.82 -6.56
N GLU A 140 9.55 -6.98 -5.52
CA GLU A 140 9.28 -7.40 -4.14
C GLU A 140 7.86 -7.97 -4.00
N LYS A 141 6.88 -7.36 -4.67
CA LYS A 141 5.51 -7.89 -4.74
C LYS A 141 5.47 -9.28 -5.34
N GLN A 142 6.20 -9.52 -6.43
CA GLN A 142 6.23 -10.83 -7.08
C GLN A 142 6.85 -11.91 -6.17
N ASP A 143 7.91 -11.56 -5.45
CA ASP A 143 8.56 -12.46 -4.51
C ASP A 143 7.64 -12.76 -3.31
N TYR A 144 6.96 -11.74 -2.79
CA TYR A 144 5.94 -11.88 -1.76
C TYR A 144 4.76 -12.76 -2.22
N ASP A 145 4.21 -12.52 -3.41
CA ASP A 145 3.08 -13.28 -3.96
C ASP A 145 3.46 -14.76 -4.13
N ARG A 146 4.71 -15.05 -4.54
CA ARG A 146 5.22 -16.42 -4.65
C ARG A 146 5.32 -17.09 -3.28
N TRP A 147 5.90 -16.40 -2.30
CA TRP A 147 5.99 -16.90 -0.93
C TRP A 147 4.59 -17.15 -0.33
N ALA A 148 3.67 -16.19 -0.46
CA ALA A 148 2.31 -16.28 0.08
C ALA A 148 1.52 -17.43 -0.56
N ALA A 149 1.73 -17.69 -1.86
CA ALA A 149 1.15 -18.85 -2.54
C ALA A 149 1.68 -20.18 -1.98
N THR A 150 3.00 -20.28 -1.76
CA THR A 150 3.61 -21.45 -1.12
C THR A 150 3.11 -21.64 0.32
N TYR A 151 3.07 -20.56 1.11
CA TYR A 151 2.55 -20.59 2.47
C TYR A 151 1.11 -21.11 2.50
N ARG A 152 0.24 -20.59 1.63
CA ARG A 152 -1.15 -21.05 1.52
C ARG A 152 -1.26 -22.52 1.14
N ALA A 153 -0.41 -23.00 0.23
CA ALA A 153 -0.40 -24.40 -0.17
C ALA A 153 0.01 -25.35 0.97
N VAL A 154 0.89 -24.89 1.87
CA VAL A 154 1.38 -25.69 3.02
C VAL A 154 0.41 -25.61 4.21
N HIS A 155 -0.10 -24.41 4.53
CA HIS A 155 -0.84 -24.16 5.77
C HIS A 155 -2.36 -24.07 5.59
N GLY A 156 -2.87 -24.07 4.35
CA GLY A 156 -4.31 -24.03 4.07
C GLY A 156 -4.97 -22.68 4.34
N HIS A 157 -4.23 -21.66 4.79
CA HIS A 157 -4.72 -20.30 5.00
C HIS A 157 -3.75 -19.27 4.44
N SER A 158 -4.24 -18.05 4.20
CA SER A 158 -3.37 -16.93 3.80
C SER A 158 -2.46 -16.55 4.98
N PRO A 159 -1.22 -16.09 4.75
CA PRO A 159 -0.42 -15.50 5.81
C PRO A 159 -1.23 -14.40 6.50
N ARG A 160 -1.32 -14.48 7.83
CA ARG A 160 -2.01 -13.46 8.62
C ARG A 160 -1.03 -12.31 8.81
N TYR A 161 -1.44 -11.11 8.41
CA TYR A 161 -0.71 -9.90 8.77
C TYR A 161 -0.99 -9.67 10.26
N GLU A 162 0.05 -9.75 11.08
CA GLU A 162 0.04 -9.04 12.35
C GLU A 162 0.30 -7.59 11.97
N ASP A 163 -0.76 -6.84 11.68
CA ASP A 163 -0.67 -5.39 11.71
C ASP A 163 -0.25 -5.05 13.15
N GLU A 164 0.94 -4.48 13.33
CA GLU A 164 1.52 -4.14 14.65
C GLU A 164 0.76 -2.98 15.35
N ASP A 165 -0.55 -2.85 15.09
CA ASP A 165 -1.45 -1.80 15.55
C ASP A 165 -2.63 -2.38 16.36
N GLU A 166 -2.36 -3.21 17.37
CA GLU A 166 -3.25 -3.35 18.53
C GLU A 166 -2.52 -2.76 19.75
N GLU A 167 -2.32 -1.43 19.74
CA GLU A 167 -2.20 -0.69 21.00
C GLU A 167 -3.53 -0.91 21.76
N GLY A 168 -3.44 -1.63 22.88
CA GLY A 168 -4.58 -2.05 23.67
C GLY A 168 -5.50 -0.90 24.07
N GLU A 169 -6.76 -0.96 23.64
CA GLU A 169 -7.85 -0.22 24.25
C GLU A 169 -8.26 -0.87 25.59
N ASP A 170 -7.37 -0.80 26.58
CA ASP A 170 -7.69 -1.11 27.97
C ASP A 170 -7.79 0.19 28.78
N ALA A 171 -8.96 0.84 28.77
CA ALA A 171 -9.41 1.68 29.89
C ALA A 171 -10.91 2.00 29.79
N GLN A 172 -11.72 1.01 30.13
CA GLN A 172 -13.11 1.18 30.51
C GLN A 172 -13.18 1.91 31.87
N ALA A 173 -13.15 3.24 31.88
CA ALA A 173 -13.43 4.04 33.09
C ALA A 173 -14.86 4.59 33.01
N LYS A 174 -15.76 3.91 33.74
CA LYS A 174 -17.09 4.39 34.12
C LYS A 174 -17.01 5.81 34.68
N PHE A 175 -17.73 6.74 34.08
CA PHE A 175 -18.10 8.00 34.72
C PHE A 175 -19.62 8.01 34.89
N GLU A 176 -20.10 7.49 36.03
CA GLU A 176 -21.45 7.76 36.52
C GLU A 176 -21.48 9.20 37.05
N GLY A 177 -22.06 10.10 36.28
CA GLY A 177 -22.43 11.45 36.73
C GLY A 177 -23.94 11.49 36.98
N LYS A 178 -24.34 11.30 38.24
CA LYS A 178 -25.63 11.73 38.80
C LYS A 178 -25.38 13.04 39.55
N ASP A 179 -26.15 14.08 39.21
CA ASP A 179 -26.72 15.12 40.09
C ASP A 179 -27.17 16.28 39.19
N GLU A 180 -28.47 16.46 39.01
CA GLU A 180 -29.37 17.30 39.83
C GLU A 180 -29.10 18.81 39.64
N GLY A 181 -30.04 19.48 38.97
CA GLY A 181 -30.11 20.92 38.74
C GLY A 181 -31.47 21.18 38.10
N GLU A 182 -32.54 21.20 38.89
CA GLU A 182 -33.04 22.34 39.68
C GLU A 182 -33.71 23.39 38.78
N GLU A 183 -35.00 23.56 39.05
CA GLU A 183 -36.00 24.29 38.31
C GLU A 183 -35.75 25.81 38.39
N GLY A 184 -35.85 26.49 37.25
CA GLY A 184 -35.86 27.95 37.17
C GLY A 184 -37.06 28.41 36.37
N GLU A 185 -38.20 28.58 37.06
CA GLU A 185 -39.32 29.39 36.59
C GLU A 185 -38.85 30.85 36.45
N GLY A 186 -39.13 31.45 35.30
CA GLY A 186 -38.81 32.84 35.01
C GLY A 186 -39.86 33.41 34.07
N ASP A 187 -40.93 33.93 34.66
CA ASP A 187 -41.95 34.74 34.03
C ASP A 187 -41.33 35.89 33.23
N PHE A 188 -41.74 36.05 31.97
CA PHE A 188 -41.45 37.24 31.18
C PHE A 188 -42.77 37.84 30.69
N ASP A 189 -43.18 38.91 31.36
CA ASP A 189 -44.34 39.74 31.05
C ASP A 189 -44.21 40.40 29.67
N GLU A 190 -45.30 40.35 28.91
CA GLU A 190 -45.54 41.16 27.72
C GLU A 190 -45.90 42.60 28.12
N ASN A 191 -45.20 43.59 27.56
CA ASN A 191 -45.78 44.90 27.24
C ASN A 191 -45.00 45.62 26.13
#